data_AF-A0A2G4HLW7-F1
#
_entry.id   AF-A0A2G4HLW7-F1
#
_cell.length_a   1.000
_cell.length_b   1.000
_cell.length_c   1.000
_cell.angle_alpha   90.00
_cell.angle_beta   90.00
_cell.angle_gamma   90.00
#
_symmetry.space_group_name_H-M   'P 1'
#
loop_
_entity.id
_entity.type
_entity.pdbx_description
1 polymer ?
#
loop_
_entity_poly.entity_id
_entity_poly.type
_entity_poly.pdbx_seq_one_letter_code
_entity_poly.pdbx_strand_id
1 'polypeptide(L)'
;MATRQNSTSGRPKSPRIQVVLPEDVCERLGAVAEAEARTVSNMARVLIQQGLEVYEQQQAALRAAAAPAPAATAAQDTDNFRQALEQQDQAEPKRLRGAPRRLRLNRPRA
;
A
#
# COMPACT_ATOMS: atom_id res chain seq x y z
N MET A 1 46.06 17.20 6.21
CA MET A 1 45.24 17.32 4.98
C MET A 1 44.60 15.97 4.70
N ALA A 2 43.26 15.88 4.70
CA ALA A 2 42.56 14.62 4.44
C ALA A 2 42.45 14.37 2.92
N THR A 3 43.20 13.41 2.42
CA THR A 3 43.13 12.97 1.01
C THR A 3 41.82 12.23 0.79
N ARG A 4 40.80 12.92 0.28
CA ARG A 4 39.57 12.27 -0.17
C ARG A 4 39.93 11.40 -1.38
N GLN A 5 39.75 10.08 -1.27
CA GLN A 5 39.93 9.17 -2.40
C GLN A 5 38.84 9.46 -3.44
N ASN A 6 39.20 10.19 -4.49
CA ASN A 6 38.33 10.43 -5.63
C ASN A 6 38.19 9.14 -6.45
N SER A 7 36.98 8.85 -6.95
CA SER A 7 36.77 7.83 -7.98
C SER A 7 37.55 8.19 -9.24
N THR A 8 37.82 7.21 -10.12
CA THR A 8 38.38 7.45 -11.46
C THR A 8 37.52 8.42 -12.30
N SER A 9 36.24 8.59 -11.92
CA SER A 9 35.30 9.57 -12.50
C SER A 9 35.23 10.93 -11.80
N GLY A 10 36.09 11.19 -10.81
CA GLY A 10 36.09 12.44 -10.02
C GLY A 10 34.94 12.58 -9.02
N ARG A 11 33.93 11.70 -9.05
CA ARG A 11 32.84 11.67 -8.07
C ARG A 11 33.28 11.02 -6.75
N PRO A 12 32.76 11.48 -5.60
CA PRO A 12 32.99 10.79 -4.33
C PRO A 12 32.39 9.37 -4.40
N LYS A 13 33.13 8.37 -3.89
CA LYS A 13 32.62 7.01 -3.78
C LYS A 13 31.41 7.01 -2.82
N SER A 14 30.38 6.22 -3.13
CA SER A 14 29.27 6.01 -2.20
C SER A 14 29.77 5.42 -0.89
N PRO A 15 29.17 5.77 0.26
CA PRO A 15 29.54 5.20 1.54
C PRO A 15 29.31 3.69 1.53
N ARG A 16 30.26 2.93 2.09
CA ARG A 16 30.12 1.49 2.28
C ARG A 16 29.32 1.23 3.53
N ILE A 17 28.16 0.61 3.38
CA ILE A 17 27.29 0.25 4.50
C ILE A 17 27.68 -1.17 4.94
N GLN A 18 27.95 -1.34 6.24
CA GLN A 18 28.12 -2.64 6.87
C GLN A 18 26.94 -2.86 7.81
N VAL A 19 26.35 -4.05 7.75
CA VAL A 19 25.19 -4.43 8.57
C VAL A 19 25.49 -5.72 9.29
N VAL A 20 25.04 -5.81 10.55
CA VAL A 20 25.04 -7.06 11.31
C VAL A 20 23.62 -7.60 11.23
N LEU A 21 23.48 -8.82 10.70
CA LEU A 21 22.19 -9.49 10.52
C LEU A 21 22.12 -10.73 11.42
N PRO A 22 20.92 -11.11 11.88
CA PRO A 22 20.68 -12.41 12.48
C PRO A 22 21.07 -13.57 11.56
N GLU A 23 21.44 -14.70 12.16
CA GLU A 23 21.91 -15.89 11.43
C GLU A 23 20.85 -16.45 10.49
N ASP A 24 19.60 -16.54 10.94
CA ASP A 24 18.47 -17.02 10.14
C ASP A 24 18.23 -16.15 8.88
N VAL A 25 18.44 -14.84 8.99
CA VAL A 25 18.31 -13.91 7.86
C VAL A 25 19.45 -14.13 6.86
N CYS A 26 20.68 -14.30 7.35
CA CYS A 26 21.84 -14.59 6.51
C CYS A 26 21.67 -15.91 5.74
N GLU A 27 21.18 -16.96 6.39
CA GLU A 27 20.93 -18.26 5.76
C GLU A 27 19.88 -18.14 4.64
N ARG A 28 18.73 -17.52 4.92
CA ARG A 28 17.69 -17.31 3.89
C ARG A 28 18.23 -16.50 2.71
N LEU A 29 19.01 -15.46 2.98
CA LEU A 29 19.56 -14.61 1.92
C LEU A 29 20.63 -15.34 1.11
N GLY A 30 21.40 -16.22 1.74
CA GLY A 30 22.32 -17.15 1.09
C GLY A 30 21.62 -18.10 0.12
N ALA A 31 20.53 -18.74 0.56
CA ALA A 31 19.75 -19.66 -0.27
C ALA A 31 19.18 -18.97 -1.52
N VAL A 32 18.64 -17.76 -1.37
CA VAL A 32 18.11 -16.97 -2.50
C VAL A 32 19.24 -16.54 -3.44
N ALA A 33 20.38 -16.12 -2.88
CA ALA A 33 21.55 -15.72 -3.68
C ALA A 33 22.10 -16.89 -4.51
N GLU A 34 22.18 -18.08 -3.92
CA GLU A 34 22.61 -19.30 -4.61
C GLU A 34 21.64 -19.67 -5.74
N ALA A 35 20.33 -19.64 -5.47
CA ALA A 35 19.31 -19.95 -6.48
C ALA A 35 19.35 -19.01 -7.70
N GLU A 36 19.71 -17.74 -7.50
CA GLU A 36 19.84 -16.75 -8.58
C GLU A 36 21.29 -16.61 -9.13
N ALA A 37 22.23 -17.44 -8.68
CA ALA A 37 23.65 -17.37 -9.04
C ALA A 37 24.26 -15.97 -8.84
N ARG A 38 23.95 -15.33 -7.71
CA ARG A 38 24.45 -14.00 -7.31
C ARG A 38 25.18 -14.07 -5.97
N THR A 39 25.97 -13.05 -5.66
CA THR A 39 26.56 -12.90 -4.32
C THR A 39 25.52 -12.43 -3.31
N VAL A 40 25.67 -12.84 -2.06
CA VAL A 40 24.83 -12.42 -0.92
C VAL A 40 24.69 -10.89 -0.85
N SER A 41 25.79 -10.13 -0.95
CA SER A 41 25.73 -8.66 -0.94
C SER A 41 24.97 -8.07 -2.11
N ASN A 42 25.09 -8.64 -3.31
CA ASN A 42 24.32 -8.17 -4.48
C ASN A 42 22.84 -8.49 -4.31
N MET A 43 22.51 -9.69 -3.82
CA MET A 43 21.13 -10.08 -3.54
C MET A 43 20.48 -9.17 -2.50
N ALA A 44 21.18 -8.93 -1.39
CA ALA A 44 20.73 -8.00 -0.35
C ALA A 44 20.45 -6.62 -0.93
N ARG A 45 21.35 -6.09 -1.77
CA ARG A 45 21.14 -4.80 -2.43
C ARG A 45 19.87 -4.77 -3.28
N VAL A 46 19.65 -5.81 -4.10
CA VAL A 46 18.47 -5.89 -4.98
C VAL A 46 17.18 -5.97 -4.16
N LEU A 47 17.13 -6.83 -3.14
CA LEU A 47 15.96 -6.98 -2.28
C LEU A 47 15.65 -5.71 -1.48
N ILE A 48 16.67 -4.98 -1.02
CA ILE A 48 16.49 -3.69 -0.37
C ILE A 48 15.90 -2.67 -1.35
N GLN A 49 16.41 -2.60 -2.58
CA GLN A 49 15.89 -1.67 -3.60
C GLN A 49 14.41 -1.94 -3.91
N GLN A 50 14.06 -3.20 -4.15
CA GLN A 50 12.67 -3.62 -4.39
C GLN A 50 11.78 -3.34 -3.17
N GLY A 51 12.28 -3.64 -1.97
CA GLY A 51 11.57 -3.39 -0.72
C GLY A 51 11.26 -1.90 -0.51
N LEU A 52 12.18 -1.00 -0.89
CA LEU A 52 11.95 0.44 -0.82
C LEU A 52 10.86 0.90 -1.78
N GLU A 53 10.86 0.43 -3.02
CA GLU A 53 9.82 0.76 -4.01
C GLU A 53 8.44 0.33 -3.52
N VAL A 54 8.32 -0.90 -2.99
CA VAL A 54 7.07 -1.41 -2.43
C VAL A 54 6.64 -0.60 -1.21
N TYR A 55 7.56 -0.26 -0.32
CA TYR A 55 7.27 0.52 0.88
C TYR A 55 6.78 1.94 0.54
N GLU A 56 7.41 2.61 -0.43
CA GLU A 56 7.00 3.94 -0.91
C GLU A 56 5.61 3.92 -1.55
N GLN A 57 5.31 2.90 -2.35
CA GLN A 57 3.98 2.71 -2.93
C GLN A 57 2.91 2.51 -1.86
N GLN A 58 3.20 1.70 -0.84
CA GLN A 58 2.28 1.50 0.30
C GLN A 58 2.07 2.80 1.08
N GLN A 59 3.13 3.58 1.32
CA GLN A 59 2.99 4.88 1.97
C GLN A 59 2.15 5.86 1.14
N ALA A 60 2.34 5.89 -0.18
CA ALA A 60 1.55 6.74 -1.07
C ALA A 60 0.07 6.35 -1.03
N ALA A 61 -0.25 5.04 -1.06
CA ALA A 61 -1.61 4.54 -0.95
C ALA A 61 -2.26 4.90 0.40
N LEU A 62 -1.53 4.73 1.51
CA LEU A 62 -2.00 5.12 2.84
C LEU A 62 -2.26 6.63 2.93
N ARG A 63 -1.38 7.46 2.35
CA ARG A 63 -1.59 8.91 2.28
C ARG A 63 -2.78 9.29 1.41
N ALA A 64 -2.99 8.61 0.28
CA ALA A 64 -4.16 8.83 -0.57
C ALA A 64 -5.47 8.42 0.12
N ALA A 65 -5.46 7.35 0.91
CA ALA A 65 -6.61 6.92 1.70
C ALA A 65 -6.89 7.82 2.92
N ALA A 66 -5.85 8.41 3.51
CA ALA A 66 -5.96 9.35 4.63
C ALA A 66 -6.21 10.80 4.18
N ALA A 67 -5.92 11.13 2.92
CA ALA A 67 -6.28 12.41 2.34
C ALA A 67 -7.82 12.47 2.27
N PRO A 68 -8.45 13.56 2.74
CA PRO A 68 -9.85 13.78 2.44
C PRO A 68 -10.01 13.73 0.93
N ALA A 69 -10.97 12.93 0.45
CA ALA A 69 -11.26 12.84 -0.98
C ALA A 69 -11.32 14.26 -1.56
N PRO A 70 -10.72 14.53 -2.74
CA PRO A 70 -10.86 15.83 -3.38
C PRO A 70 -12.35 16.19 -3.38
N ALA A 71 -12.70 17.43 -3.03
CA ALA A 71 -14.10 17.85 -3.01
C ALA A 71 -14.80 17.54 -4.35
N ALA A 72 -14.05 17.47 -5.45
CA ALA A 72 -14.50 17.04 -6.76
C ALA A 72 -14.90 15.54 -6.83
N THR A 73 -14.17 14.62 -6.20
CA THR A 73 -14.50 13.19 -6.20
C THR A 73 -15.68 12.92 -5.26
N ALA A 74 -15.71 13.56 -4.10
CA ALA A 74 -16.86 13.50 -3.20
C ALA A 74 -18.12 14.14 -3.84
N ALA A 75 -17.96 15.24 -4.59
CA ALA A 75 -19.06 15.84 -5.36
C ALA A 75 -19.54 14.90 -6.46
N GLN A 76 -18.62 14.25 -7.20
CA GLN A 76 -18.97 13.27 -8.23
C GLN A 76 -19.68 12.04 -7.64
N ASP A 77 -19.26 11.54 -6.48
CA ASP A 77 -19.96 10.47 -5.77
C ASP A 77 -21.37 10.91 -5.35
N THR A 78 -21.54 12.15 -4.89
CA THR A 78 -22.89 12.69 -4.58
C THR A 78 -23.74 12.88 -5.82
N ASP A 79 -23.17 13.29 -6.95
CA ASP A 79 -23.90 13.50 -8.20
C ASP A 79 -24.30 12.17 -8.84
N ASN A 80 -23.42 11.17 -8.80
CA ASN A 80 -23.75 9.80 -9.22
C ASN A 80 -24.86 9.21 -8.34
N PHE A 81 -24.82 9.45 -7.03
CA PHE A 81 -25.87 9.02 -6.09
C PHE A 81 -27.21 9.72 -6.38
N ARG A 82 -27.21 11.03 -6.63
CA ARG A 82 -28.42 11.80 -7.02
C ARG A 82 -29.01 11.27 -8.32
N GLN A 83 -28.18 11.06 -9.34
CA GLN A 83 -28.63 10.52 -10.63
C GLN A 83 -29.22 9.11 -10.49
N ALA A 84 -28.64 8.26 -9.65
CA ALA A 84 -29.18 6.93 -9.37
C ALA A 84 -30.55 7.01 -8.68
N LEU A 85 -30.77 8.00 -7.79
CA LEU A 85 -32.06 8.24 -7.14
C LEU A 85 -33.11 8.77 -8.12
N GLU A 86 -32.73 9.73 -8.97
CA GLU A 86 -33.63 10.30 -9.99
C GLU A 86 -34.04 9.25 -11.03
N GLN A 87 -33.13 8.35 -11.43
CA GLN A 87 -33.46 7.21 -12.29
C GLN A 87 -34.40 6.22 -11.61
N GLN A 88 -34.27 6.01 -10.30
CA GLN A 88 -35.19 5.17 -9.51
C GLN A 88 -36.57 5.80 -9.33
N ASP A 89 -36.66 7.13 -9.27
CA ASP A 89 -37.94 7.86 -9.23
C ASP A 89 -38.61 7.92 -10.62
N GLN A 90 -37.83 7.97 -11.70
CA GLN A 90 -38.34 7.94 -13.08
C GLN A 90 -38.77 6.53 -13.54
N ALA A 91 -38.13 5.49 -13.03
CA ALA A 91 -38.64 4.13 -13.14
C ALA A 91 -39.86 3.99 -12.23
N GLU A 92 -40.97 3.49 -12.77
CA GLU A 92 -42.27 3.39 -12.09
C GLU A 92 -42.15 3.07 -10.59
N PRO A 93 -42.71 3.90 -9.66
CA PRO A 93 -42.43 3.81 -8.23
C PRO A 93 -42.83 2.43 -7.71
N LYS A 94 -41.83 1.58 -7.52
CA LYS A 94 -42.02 0.22 -7.05
C LYS A 94 -42.40 0.31 -5.58
N ARG A 95 -43.72 0.30 -5.30
CA ARG A 95 -44.25 0.22 -3.93
C ARG A 95 -43.45 -0.83 -3.17
N LEU A 96 -42.78 -0.40 -2.11
CA LEU A 96 -42.15 -1.31 -1.15
C LEU A 96 -43.18 -2.39 -0.84
N ARG A 97 -42.89 -3.62 -1.24
CA ARG A 97 -43.86 -4.72 -1.27
C ARG A 97 -44.23 -5.06 0.17
N GLY A 98 -45.31 -4.44 0.65
CA GLY A 98 -45.84 -4.64 1.99
C GLY A 98 -45.24 -3.73 3.07
N ALA A 99 -45.97 -3.59 4.17
CA ALA A 99 -45.49 -2.88 5.36
C ALA A 99 -44.25 -3.61 5.93
N PRO A 100 -43.24 -2.87 6.43
CA PRO A 100 -42.06 -3.48 7.03
C PRO A 100 -42.49 -4.41 8.17
N ARG A 101 -42.08 -5.68 8.09
CA ARG A 101 -42.34 -6.67 9.14
C ARG A 101 -41.67 -6.19 10.43
N ARG A 102 -42.46 -5.95 11.48
CA ARG A 102 -41.94 -5.63 12.83
C ARG A 102 -41.02 -6.75 13.30
N LEU A 103 -39.73 -6.47 13.41
CA LEU A 103 -38.78 -7.35 14.07
C LEU A 103 -38.98 -7.22 15.59
N ARG A 104 -39.34 -8.32 16.25
CA ARG A 104 -39.36 -8.40 17.72
C ARG A 104 -38.01 -8.95 18.18
N LEU A 105 -37.22 -8.12 18.87
CA LEU A 105 -35.99 -8.55 19.51
C LEU A 105 -36.33 -9.39 20.75
N ASN A 106 -35.73 -10.57 20.87
CA ASN A 106 -35.94 -11.45 22.01
C ASN A 106 -35.21 -10.88 23.25
N ARG A 107 -35.94 -10.58 24.32
CA ARG A 107 -35.32 -10.20 25.60
C ARG A 107 -34.92 -11.47 26.35
N PRO A 108 -33.63 -11.68 26.66
CA PRO A 108 -33.25 -12.75 27.56
C PRO A 108 -33.86 -12.49 28.95
N ARG A 109 -34.49 -13.51 29.53
CA ARG A 109 -34.93 -13.50 30.93
C ARG A 109 -33.69 -13.60 31.81
N ALA A 110 -33.54 -12.63 32.72
CA ALA A 110 -32.63 -12.71 33.85
C ALA A 110 -33.13 -13.75 34.87
#